data_AF-A0A2E8JRZ6-F1
#
_entry.id   AF-A0A2E8JRZ6-F1
#
_cell.length_a   1.000
_cell.length_b   1.000
_cell.length_c   1.000
_cell.angle_alpha   90.00
_cell.angle_beta   90.00
_cell.angle_gamma   90.00
#
_symmetry.space_group_name_H-M   'P 1'
#
loop_
_entity.id
_entity.type
_entity.pdbx_description
1 polymer ?
#
loop_
_entity_poly.entity_id
_entity_poly.type
_entity_poly.pdbx_seq_one_letter_code
_entity_poly.pdbx_strand_id
1 'polypeptide(L)'
;MSEPSFIPASEVTRKDRVIAEETESLFLPEWEVESTAPKPSPETLIPENYTPEVLPPTGEPLRIEVDYERAFAVLDALMEAYEKKALPYSLDRVRLPHDPRHMPKFMERGSVDHANFLFNVCYYMRGGIKSNDAVKRMAAVFDQRPDLFIPEVARDASIDEIIEVLSANGLGFQKTVAGQWVENARRLAERYDGDPRRIFDDVRDYETSQQRIQNDGKGNGFLGFQEKMTSMIIYYLADDELIEPFNFPIPVDLHVMRVSIANKMVQFPDAPFGTNLFTKETLATLRQLYYRYAVERGVNPLRLCDAVWLLSESSCGRHPGNTTIEPLRRQHRNGRSTYLIPKVVDERDPAQRKAYAESCAVCPVQETCEYNIPGTQYYVGGNLIIRGERRRFDVRPIDSSSDATLF
;
A
#
# COMPACT_ATOMS: atom_id res chain seq x y z
N MET A 1 -25.98 33.16 -20.10
CA MET A 1 -24.78 33.14 -19.25
C MET A 1 -25.11 33.91 -17.99
N SER A 2 -25.30 33.18 -16.89
CA SER A 2 -25.67 33.70 -15.58
C SER A 2 -24.92 32.85 -14.57
N GLU A 3 -24.02 33.48 -13.81
CA GLU A 3 -23.18 32.86 -12.79
C GLU A 3 -24.02 32.37 -11.60
N PRO A 4 -23.68 31.24 -10.96
CA PRO A 4 -24.34 30.83 -9.72
C PRO A 4 -23.72 31.56 -8.52
N SER A 5 -24.58 32.21 -7.73
CA SER A 5 -24.23 32.90 -6.49
C SER A 5 -23.83 31.92 -5.38
N PHE A 6 -22.66 32.16 -4.78
CA PHE A 6 -22.19 31.48 -3.57
C PHE A 6 -22.84 32.08 -2.32
N ILE A 7 -23.39 31.25 -1.43
CA ILE A 7 -23.86 31.67 -0.10
C ILE A 7 -22.73 31.44 0.92
N PRO A 8 -22.32 32.44 1.71
CA PRO A 8 -21.27 32.28 2.73
C PRO A 8 -21.70 31.37 3.89
N ALA A 9 -20.75 30.60 4.42
CA ALA A 9 -20.95 29.59 5.47
C ALA A 9 -21.32 30.13 6.87
N SER A 10 -21.63 31.42 7.01
CA SER A 10 -21.92 32.05 8.30
C SER A 10 -23.42 32.15 8.64
N GLU A 11 -24.33 31.63 7.81
CA GLU A 11 -25.80 31.75 8.03
C GLU A 11 -26.55 30.41 7.99
N VAL A 12 -25.96 29.32 8.48
CA VAL A 12 -26.74 28.09 8.77
C VAL A 12 -27.28 28.17 10.19
N THR A 13 -28.58 28.43 10.31
CA THR A 13 -29.25 28.56 11.61
C THR A 13 -29.48 27.21 12.28
N ARG A 14 -29.51 27.20 13.62
CA ARG A 14 -29.62 26.02 14.51
C ARG A 14 -30.87 25.14 14.30
N LYS A 15 -31.80 25.52 13.42
CA LYS A 15 -33.00 24.75 13.05
C LYS A 15 -32.77 23.73 11.93
N ASP A 16 -31.72 23.88 11.12
CA ASP A 16 -31.38 22.93 10.06
C ASP A 16 -30.56 21.73 10.56
N ARG A 17 -30.20 21.73 11.86
CA ARG A 17 -29.50 20.62 12.54
C ARG A 17 -30.42 19.51 13.05
N VAL A 18 -31.74 19.71 13.08
CA VAL A 18 -32.69 18.76 13.69
C VAL A 18 -33.35 17.81 12.67
N ILE A 19 -33.18 18.06 11.36
CA ILE A 19 -33.77 17.21 10.31
C ILE A 19 -32.79 16.13 9.80
N ALA A 20 -31.52 16.17 10.23
CA ALA A 20 -30.49 15.20 9.84
C ALA A 20 -30.25 14.07 10.86
N GLU A 21 -30.94 14.07 12.01
CA GLU A 21 -30.74 13.06 13.09
C GLU A 21 -31.87 12.01 13.21
N GLU A 22 -32.89 12.04 12.35
CA GLU A 22 -34.03 11.08 12.40
C GLU A 22 -34.23 10.22 11.13
N THR A 23 -33.17 9.99 10.34
CA THR A 23 -33.18 8.94 9.30
C THR A 23 -32.16 7.85 9.62
N GLU A 24 -32.64 6.89 10.42
CA GLU A 24 -32.40 5.45 10.31
C GLU A 24 -30.93 4.99 10.31
N SER A 25 -30.37 4.48 11.41
CA SER A 25 -30.91 3.34 12.19
C SER A 25 -31.51 2.24 11.29
N LEU A 26 -30.76 1.83 10.26
CA LEU A 26 -30.93 0.53 9.62
C LEU A 26 -29.73 -0.35 9.98
N PHE A 27 -29.86 -1.01 11.13
CA PHE A 27 -29.23 -2.30 11.35
C PHE A 27 -29.54 -3.17 10.12
N LEU A 28 -28.51 -3.56 9.38
CA LEU A 28 -28.66 -4.60 8.37
C LEU A 28 -29.14 -5.86 9.09
N PRO A 29 -30.31 -6.42 8.75
CA PRO A 29 -30.68 -7.73 9.27
C PRO A 29 -29.68 -8.74 8.72
N GLU A 30 -29.19 -9.59 9.61
CA GLU A 30 -28.47 -10.82 9.26
C GLU A 30 -29.38 -11.66 8.37
N TRP A 31 -29.19 -11.54 7.05
CA TRP A 31 -29.76 -12.48 6.12
C TRP A 31 -28.89 -13.74 6.16
N GLU A 32 -29.29 -14.69 7.00
CA GLU A 32 -28.95 -16.08 6.76
C GLU A 32 -29.69 -16.53 5.49
N VAL A 33 -29.04 -16.40 4.33
CA VAL A 33 -29.41 -17.26 3.20
C VAL A 33 -28.83 -18.63 3.53
N GLU A 34 -29.69 -19.49 4.10
CA GLU A 34 -29.51 -20.93 4.09
C GLU A 34 -29.37 -21.38 2.64
N SER A 35 -28.13 -21.51 2.17
CA SER A 35 -27.87 -22.27 0.95
C SER A 35 -28.18 -23.73 1.26
N THR A 36 -29.26 -24.26 0.68
CA THR A 36 -29.67 -25.67 0.76
C THR A 36 -28.77 -26.61 -0.06
N ALA A 37 -27.71 -26.09 -0.68
CA ALA A 37 -26.64 -26.91 -1.21
C ALA A 37 -25.72 -27.36 -0.06
N PRO A 38 -25.35 -28.66 0.05
CA PRO A 38 -24.40 -29.12 1.05
C PRO A 38 -23.11 -28.30 0.90
N LYS A 39 -22.79 -27.50 1.92
CA LYS A 39 -21.53 -26.77 1.99
C LYS A 39 -20.42 -27.83 2.05
N PRO A 40 -19.46 -27.84 1.11
CA PRO A 40 -18.33 -28.77 1.19
C PRO A 40 -17.64 -28.57 2.54
N SER A 41 -17.33 -29.67 3.23
CA SER A 41 -16.61 -29.60 4.51
C SER A 41 -15.24 -28.93 4.28
N PRO A 42 -14.68 -28.19 5.25
CA PRO A 42 -13.36 -27.57 5.12
C PRO A 42 -12.25 -28.55 4.69
N GLU A 43 -12.43 -29.84 5.00
CA GLU A 43 -11.56 -30.96 4.63
C GLU A 43 -11.51 -31.24 3.12
N THR A 44 -12.51 -30.79 2.34
CA THR A 44 -12.57 -31.02 0.88
C THR A 44 -11.94 -29.91 0.03
N LEU A 45 -11.44 -28.82 0.63
CA LEU A 45 -10.84 -27.68 -0.08
C LEU A 45 -9.30 -27.65 -0.03
N ILE A 46 -8.69 -28.52 0.77
CA ILE A 46 -7.25 -28.71 0.81
C ILE A 46 -7.01 -30.08 0.18
N PRO A 47 -6.38 -30.20 -1.00
CA PRO A 47 -5.95 -31.50 -1.48
C PRO A 47 -5.14 -32.17 -0.37
N GLU A 48 -5.48 -33.41 0.02
CA GLU A 48 -4.86 -34.11 1.16
C GLU A 48 -3.31 -34.16 1.09
N ASN A 49 -2.73 -33.84 -0.07
CA ASN A 49 -1.29 -33.83 -0.34
C ASN A 49 -0.74 -32.50 -0.92
N TYR A 50 -1.48 -31.37 -0.88
CA TYR A 50 -0.93 -30.08 -1.34
C TYR A 50 -0.29 -29.31 -0.19
N THR A 51 0.98 -29.61 0.07
CA THR A 51 1.92 -28.67 0.67
C THR A 51 2.53 -27.89 -0.49
N PRO A 52 2.34 -26.57 -0.62
CA PRO A 52 3.29 -25.80 -1.41
C PRO A 52 4.61 -25.94 -0.65
N GLU A 53 5.49 -26.80 -1.15
CA GLU A 53 6.89 -26.77 -0.76
C GLU A 53 7.38 -25.37 -1.14
N VAL A 54 7.32 -24.45 -0.17
CA VAL A 54 8.22 -23.31 -0.17
C VAL A 54 9.57 -23.99 -0.05
N LEU A 55 10.24 -24.13 -1.19
CA LEU A 55 11.53 -24.78 -1.22
C LEU A 55 12.41 -24.06 -0.20
N PRO A 56 13.07 -24.80 0.70
CA PRO A 56 14.01 -24.19 1.61
C PRO A 56 15.02 -23.40 0.76
N PRO A 57 15.48 -22.23 1.23
CA PRO A 57 16.47 -21.46 0.50
C PRO A 57 17.64 -22.39 0.16
N THR A 58 18.01 -22.46 -1.11
CA THR A 58 18.96 -23.44 -1.67
C THR A 58 20.39 -23.28 -1.14
N GLY A 59 20.62 -22.42 -0.14
CA GLY A 59 21.94 -22.04 0.37
C GLY A 59 22.73 -21.17 -0.59
N GLU A 60 22.48 -21.29 -1.89
CA GLU A 60 23.04 -20.45 -2.95
C GLU A 60 22.27 -19.13 -3.08
N PRO A 61 22.96 -18.00 -3.26
CA PRO A 61 22.32 -16.71 -3.47
C PRO A 61 21.47 -16.73 -4.74
N LEU A 62 20.25 -16.18 -4.63
CA LEU A 62 19.33 -16.04 -5.75
C LEU A 62 19.99 -15.26 -6.89
N ARG A 63 20.13 -15.86 -8.07
CA ARG A 63 20.56 -15.13 -9.26
C ARG A 63 19.42 -14.25 -9.75
N ILE A 64 19.70 -12.96 -9.83
CA ILE A 64 18.74 -11.93 -10.22
C ILE A 64 19.27 -11.24 -11.47
N GLU A 65 18.48 -11.23 -12.54
CA GLU A 65 18.84 -10.58 -13.80
C GLU A 65 17.87 -9.45 -14.10
N VAL A 66 18.39 -8.30 -14.51
CA VAL A 66 17.60 -7.13 -14.87
C VAL A 66 17.63 -6.96 -16.38
N ASP A 67 16.46 -6.97 -17.01
CA ASP A 67 16.29 -6.62 -18.41
C ASP A 67 16.00 -5.12 -18.49
N TYR A 68 17.06 -4.31 -18.64
CA TYR A 68 16.92 -2.84 -18.62
C TYR A 68 16.12 -2.30 -19.80
N GLU A 69 16.24 -2.90 -20.98
CA GLU A 69 15.49 -2.46 -22.17
C GLU A 69 14.00 -2.68 -21.94
N ARG A 70 13.62 -3.89 -21.52
CA ARG A 70 12.23 -4.20 -21.18
C ARG A 70 11.73 -3.38 -20.01
N ALA A 71 12.55 -3.24 -18.96
CA ALA A 71 12.19 -2.45 -17.78
C ALA A 71 11.90 -1.00 -18.14
N PHE A 72 12.74 -0.37 -18.96
CA PHE A 72 12.56 1.02 -19.36
C PHE A 72 11.35 1.16 -20.26
N ALA A 73 11.13 0.26 -21.22
CA ALA A 73 9.94 0.29 -22.06
C ALA A 73 8.63 0.16 -21.25
N VAL A 74 8.61 -0.73 -20.25
CA VAL A 74 7.46 -0.89 -19.34
C VAL A 74 7.24 0.39 -18.53
N LEU A 75 8.29 0.96 -17.94
CA LEU A 75 8.18 2.16 -17.11
C LEU A 75 7.83 3.41 -17.93
N ASP A 76 8.38 3.56 -19.14
CA ASP A 76 8.05 4.64 -20.07
C ASP A 76 6.53 4.60 -20.38
N ALA A 77 5.98 3.42 -20.69
CA ALA A 77 4.54 3.25 -20.93
C ALA A 77 3.67 3.53 -19.68
N LEU A 78 4.14 3.17 -18.48
CA LEU A 78 3.43 3.51 -17.24
C LEU A 78 3.41 5.01 -16.97
N MET A 79 4.55 5.66 -17.14
CA MET A 79 4.67 7.10 -16.95
C MET A 79 3.81 7.87 -17.95
N GLU A 80 3.85 7.49 -19.23
CA GLU A 80 3.01 8.10 -20.25
C GLU A 80 1.52 7.98 -19.90
N ALA A 81 1.06 6.79 -19.50
CA ALA A 81 -0.32 6.57 -19.09
C ALA A 81 -0.69 7.37 -17.84
N TYR A 82 0.21 7.46 -16.85
CA TYR A 82 -0.01 8.22 -15.62
C TYR A 82 -0.13 9.72 -15.89
N GLU A 83 0.80 10.29 -16.65
CA GLU A 83 0.84 11.72 -16.99
C GLU A 83 -0.37 12.14 -17.84
N LYS A 84 -0.78 11.30 -18.78
CA LYS A 84 -1.97 11.53 -19.61
C LYS A 84 -3.28 11.26 -18.87
N LYS A 85 -3.22 10.78 -17.61
CA LYS A 85 -4.38 10.26 -16.86
C LYS A 85 -5.17 9.25 -17.70
N ALA A 86 -4.49 8.42 -18.47
CA ALA A 86 -5.11 7.31 -19.18
C ALA A 86 -5.56 6.24 -18.18
N LEU A 87 -6.43 5.33 -18.60
CA LEU A 87 -6.82 4.21 -17.75
C LEU A 87 -5.57 3.40 -17.31
N PRO A 88 -5.54 2.91 -16.05
CA PRO A 88 -6.58 3.04 -15.02
C PRO A 88 -6.52 4.33 -14.20
N TYR A 89 -5.54 5.21 -14.43
CA TYR A 89 -5.23 6.36 -13.57
C TYR A 89 -6.30 7.45 -13.53
N SER A 90 -7.22 7.51 -14.50
CA SER A 90 -8.39 8.41 -14.48
C SER A 90 -9.55 7.92 -13.60
N LEU A 91 -9.56 6.65 -13.19
CA LEU A 91 -10.69 6.08 -12.46
C LEU A 91 -10.77 6.63 -11.04
N ASP A 92 -11.95 7.04 -10.59
CA ASP A 92 -12.15 7.65 -9.26
C ASP A 92 -11.64 6.78 -8.10
N ARG A 93 -11.75 5.45 -8.23
CA ARG A 93 -11.28 4.48 -7.23
C ARG A 93 -9.75 4.36 -7.14
N VAL A 94 -9.00 4.95 -8.07
CA VAL A 94 -7.53 4.89 -8.13
C VAL A 94 -6.98 6.13 -7.46
N ARG A 95 -6.63 5.98 -6.18
CA ARG A 95 -6.18 7.09 -5.33
C ARG A 95 -5.03 6.65 -4.42
N LEU A 96 -4.17 7.62 -4.10
CA LEU A 96 -3.06 7.42 -3.19
C LEU A 96 -3.54 7.29 -1.72
N PRO A 97 -2.74 6.67 -0.83
CA PRO A 97 -3.10 6.56 0.58
C PRO A 97 -3.26 7.91 1.27
N HIS A 98 -2.36 8.85 0.99
CA HIS A 98 -2.33 10.20 1.55
C HIS A 98 -3.15 11.22 0.76
N ASP A 99 -4.08 10.75 -0.08
CA ASP A 99 -5.08 11.60 -0.71
C ASP A 99 -5.78 12.48 0.34
N PRO A 100 -6.02 13.78 0.08
CA PRO A 100 -6.61 14.70 1.06
C PRO A 100 -7.91 14.21 1.71
N ARG A 101 -8.69 13.36 1.03
CA ARG A 101 -9.92 12.76 1.58
C ARG A 101 -9.68 11.73 2.68
N HIS A 102 -8.46 11.24 2.81
CA HIS A 102 -8.05 10.29 3.83
C HIS A 102 -7.36 10.96 5.03
N MET A 103 -7.03 12.25 4.92
CA MET A 103 -6.27 13.01 5.91
C MET A 103 -7.17 13.50 7.08
N PRO A 104 -6.57 13.84 8.24
CA PRO A 104 -7.32 14.40 9.36
C PRO A 104 -8.09 15.66 8.97
N LYS A 105 -9.29 15.85 9.52
CA LYS A 105 -10.20 16.93 9.10
C LYS A 105 -9.77 18.28 9.63
N PHE A 106 -9.17 18.31 10.81
CA PHE A 106 -8.88 19.55 11.54
C PHE A 106 -7.39 19.94 11.52
N MET A 107 -6.57 19.18 10.80
CA MET A 107 -5.13 19.43 10.69
C MET A 107 -4.83 20.46 9.61
N GLU A 108 -4.05 21.48 9.97
CA GLU A 108 -3.55 22.45 9.01
C GLU A 108 -2.53 21.80 8.06
N ARG A 109 -2.76 21.87 6.75
CA ARG A 109 -1.84 21.36 5.73
C ARG A 109 -0.58 22.23 5.69
N GLY A 110 0.58 21.60 5.49
CA GLY A 110 1.88 22.30 5.47
C GLY A 110 2.50 22.54 6.86
N SER A 111 1.74 22.29 7.94
CA SER A 111 2.18 22.51 9.32
C SER A 111 3.19 21.47 9.83
N VAL A 112 3.77 21.72 11.00
CA VAL A 112 4.56 20.72 11.75
C VAL A 112 3.69 19.51 12.11
N ASP A 113 2.44 19.74 12.52
CA ASP A 113 1.49 18.67 12.84
C ASP A 113 1.24 17.76 11.64
N HIS A 114 1.19 18.34 10.44
CA HIS A 114 1.10 17.58 9.20
C HIS A 114 2.31 16.67 8.98
N ALA A 115 3.52 17.20 9.18
CA ALA A 115 4.74 16.39 9.07
C ALA A 115 4.76 15.27 10.13
N ASN A 116 4.38 15.57 11.38
CA ASN A 116 4.28 14.61 12.47
C ASN A 116 3.24 13.51 12.19
N PHE A 117 2.09 13.87 11.62
CA PHE A 117 1.08 12.91 11.18
C PHE A 117 1.65 11.93 10.15
N LEU A 118 2.28 12.45 9.09
CA LEU A 118 2.89 11.63 8.03
C LEU A 118 4.01 10.73 8.58
N PHE A 119 4.84 11.25 9.48
CA PHE A 119 5.89 10.48 10.15
C PHE A 119 5.32 9.29 10.93
N ASN A 120 4.22 9.50 11.67
CA ASN A 120 3.55 8.43 12.42
C ASN A 120 2.86 7.41 11.52
N VAL A 121 2.18 7.89 10.47
CA VAL A 121 1.61 7.04 9.41
C VAL A 121 2.69 6.14 8.81
N CYS A 122 3.87 6.70 8.53
CA CYS A 122 4.97 5.96 7.93
C CYS A 122 5.31 4.70 8.72
N TYR A 123 5.81 4.81 9.95
CA TYR A 123 6.27 3.61 10.66
C TYR A 123 5.12 2.69 11.11
N TYR A 124 3.89 3.19 11.24
CA TYR A 124 2.72 2.34 11.46
C TYR A 124 2.48 1.37 10.29
N MET A 125 2.71 1.83 9.05
CA MET A 125 2.49 1.06 7.81
C MET A 125 3.55 -0.01 7.50
N ARG A 126 4.15 -0.63 8.52
CA ARG A 126 5.18 -1.68 8.39
C ARG A 126 4.68 -3.10 8.11
N GLY A 127 3.38 -3.30 7.91
CA GLY A 127 2.78 -4.62 7.67
C GLY A 127 1.35 -4.73 8.22
N GLY A 128 0.57 -5.70 7.74
CA GLY A 128 -0.67 -6.11 8.43
C GLY A 128 -1.91 -5.21 8.22
N ILE A 129 -1.79 -4.06 7.56
CA ILE A 129 -2.90 -3.17 7.19
C ILE A 129 -2.75 -2.57 5.79
N LYS A 130 -3.87 -2.39 5.07
CA LYS A 130 -3.90 -1.68 3.79
C LYS A 130 -3.55 -0.22 3.99
N SER A 131 -2.71 0.35 3.13
CA SER A 131 -2.22 1.72 3.29
C SER A 131 -3.36 2.73 3.43
N ASN A 132 -4.40 2.66 2.59
CA ASN A 132 -5.56 3.55 2.69
C ASN A 132 -6.31 3.39 4.02
N ASP A 133 -6.43 2.16 4.53
CA ASP A 133 -7.07 1.91 5.83
C ASP A 133 -6.22 2.43 6.98
N ALA A 134 -4.89 2.32 6.86
CA ALA A 134 -3.95 2.85 7.85
C ALA A 134 -4.05 4.37 7.95
N VAL A 135 -3.98 5.09 6.82
CA VAL A 135 -4.07 6.56 6.81
C VAL A 135 -5.42 7.02 7.38
N LYS A 136 -6.54 6.46 6.92
CA LYS A 136 -7.88 6.82 7.41
C LYS A 136 -8.06 6.61 8.92
N ARG A 137 -7.56 5.49 9.45
CA ARG A 137 -7.68 5.18 10.87
C ARG A 137 -6.72 6.04 11.71
N MET A 138 -5.52 6.29 11.22
CA MET A 138 -4.58 7.22 11.86
C MET A 138 -5.14 8.66 11.85
N ALA A 139 -5.85 9.05 10.79
CA ALA A 139 -6.53 10.34 10.74
C ALA A 139 -7.62 10.46 11.81
N ALA A 140 -8.39 9.39 12.04
CA ALA A 140 -9.34 9.34 13.15
C ALA A 140 -8.66 9.43 14.53
N VAL A 141 -7.47 8.81 14.69
CA VAL A 141 -6.66 8.95 15.91
C VAL A 141 -6.20 10.39 16.10
N PHE A 142 -5.72 11.04 15.04
CA PHE A 142 -5.31 12.45 15.08
C PHE A 142 -6.48 13.37 15.44
N ASP A 143 -7.65 13.19 14.82
CA ASP A 143 -8.83 14.02 15.11
C ASP A 143 -9.33 13.86 16.56
N GLN A 144 -9.05 12.73 17.22
CA GLN A 144 -9.42 12.46 18.62
C GLN A 144 -8.36 12.91 19.63
N ARG A 145 -7.08 12.69 19.31
CA ARG A 145 -5.92 12.89 20.19
C ARG A 145 -4.77 13.53 19.41
N PRO A 146 -4.91 14.77 18.92
CA PRO A 146 -3.86 15.44 18.15
C PRO A 146 -2.60 15.66 18.99
N ASP A 147 -2.76 15.78 20.32
CA ASP A 147 -1.68 15.90 21.29
C ASP A 147 -0.70 14.71 21.26
N LEU A 148 -1.17 13.50 20.94
CA LEU A 148 -0.30 12.31 20.83
C LEU A 148 0.61 12.32 19.60
N PHE A 149 0.42 13.27 18.68
CA PHE A 149 1.32 13.48 17.54
C PHE A 149 2.38 14.56 17.82
N ILE A 150 2.27 15.29 18.93
CA ILE A 150 3.27 16.25 19.39
C ILE A 150 4.38 15.48 20.11
N PRO A 151 5.63 15.47 19.61
CA PRO A 151 6.68 14.61 20.15
C PRO A 151 7.00 14.87 21.62
N GLU A 152 6.89 16.11 22.08
CA GLU A 152 7.09 16.53 23.47
C GLU A 152 6.04 15.95 24.42
N VAL A 153 4.82 15.72 23.93
CA VAL A 153 3.73 15.10 24.70
C VAL A 153 3.84 13.58 24.61
N ALA A 154 4.01 13.06 23.39
CA ALA A 154 3.99 11.63 23.12
C ALA A 154 5.16 10.87 23.75
N ARG A 155 6.31 11.52 23.96
CA ARG A 155 7.47 10.90 24.65
C ARG A 155 7.20 10.60 26.13
N ASP A 156 6.25 11.31 26.74
CA ASP A 156 5.89 11.21 28.16
C ASP A 156 4.55 10.46 28.34
N ALA A 157 3.87 10.11 27.25
CA ALA A 157 2.63 9.34 27.25
C ALA A 157 2.86 7.89 27.69
N SER A 158 1.86 7.29 28.32
CA SER A 158 1.95 5.88 28.70
C SER A 158 1.75 4.96 27.48
N ILE A 159 2.44 3.83 27.45
CA ILE A 159 2.29 2.84 26.38
C ILE A 159 0.85 2.32 26.33
N ASP A 160 0.21 2.10 27.48
CA ASP A 160 -1.16 1.58 27.56
C ASP A 160 -2.18 2.56 26.98
N GLU A 161 -2.00 3.86 27.21
CA GLU A 161 -2.83 4.91 26.61
C GLU A 161 -2.75 4.89 25.07
N ILE A 162 -1.54 4.80 24.50
CA ILE A 162 -1.38 4.72 23.04
C ILE A 162 -2.00 3.43 22.49
N ILE A 163 -1.86 2.30 23.21
CA ILE A 163 -2.52 1.03 22.84
C ILE A 163 -4.04 1.20 22.84
N GLU A 164 -4.62 1.85 23.84
CA GLU A 164 -6.05 2.07 23.97
C GLU A 164 -6.60 2.89 22.80
N VAL A 165 -5.97 4.04 22.51
CA VAL A 165 -6.38 4.93 21.43
C VAL A 165 -6.25 4.25 20.07
N LEU A 166 -5.16 3.50 19.83
CA LEU A 166 -5.01 2.71 18.61
C LEU A 166 -6.08 1.61 18.53
N SER A 167 -6.34 0.90 19.61
CA SER A 167 -7.33 -0.18 19.63
C SER A 167 -8.74 0.33 19.36
N ALA A 168 -9.12 1.47 19.93
CA ALA A 168 -10.40 2.14 19.69
C ALA A 168 -10.62 2.49 18.20
N ASN A 169 -9.55 2.72 17.45
CA ASN A 169 -9.59 3.02 16.02
C ASN A 169 -9.29 1.79 15.13
N GLY A 170 -9.29 0.59 15.71
CA GLY A 170 -9.04 -0.69 15.04
C GLY A 170 -7.61 -0.88 14.55
N LEU A 171 -6.66 -0.24 15.24
CA LEU A 171 -5.21 -0.30 15.03
C LEU A 171 -4.49 -1.10 16.15
N GLY A 172 -5.23 -1.78 17.03
CA GLY A 172 -4.70 -2.47 18.21
C GLY A 172 -3.96 -3.79 17.96
N PHE A 173 -3.88 -4.26 16.71
CA PHE A 173 -3.23 -5.54 16.38
C PHE A 173 -1.68 -5.45 16.37
N GLN A 174 -1.10 -4.25 16.43
CA GLN A 174 0.35 -4.04 16.49
C GLN A 174 0.81 -3.40 17.80
N LYS A 175 0.65 -4.09 18.94
CA LYS A 175 0.97 -3.53 20.27
C LYS A 175 2.41 -2.98 20.40
N THR A 176 3.37 -3.55 19.68
CA THR A 176 4.77 -3.07 19.72
C THR A 176 4.96 -1.68 19.10
N VAL A 177 3.99 -1.17 18.32
CA VAL A 177 4.01 0.20 17.78
C VAL A 177 3.96 1.22 18.91
N ALA A 178 3.19 0.98 19.98
CA ALA A 178 3.00 1.96 21.05
C ALA A 178 4.32 2.32 21.75
N GLY A 179 5.12 1.32 22.14
CA GLY A 179 6.45 1.58 22.71
C GLY A 179 7.41 2.25 21.72
N GLN A 180 7.28 1.97 20.42
CA GLN A 180 8.07 2.65 19.39
C GLN A 180 7.62 4.09 19.17
N TRP A 181 6.33 4.38 19.32
CA TRP A 181 5.77 5.73 19.23
C TRP A 181 6.42 6.63 20.28
N VAL A 182 6.42 6.20 21.54
CA VAL A 182 7.03 6.94 22.66
C VAL A 182 8.52 7.19 22.39
N GLU A 183 9.27 6.14 22.05
CA GLU A 183 10.71 6.27 21.83
C GLU A 183 11.06 7.09 20.58
N ASN A 184 10.28 6.98 19.50
CA ASN A 184 10.49 7.79 18.30
C ASN A 184 10.13 9.25 18.54
N ALA A 185 9.06 9.54 19.29
CA ALA A 185 8.72 10.87 19.74
C ALA A 185 9.85 11.48 20.57
N ARG A 186 10.41 10.72 21.51
CA ARG A 186 11.58 11.14 22.29
C ARG A 186 12.77 11.51 21.40
N ARG A 187 13.13 10.63 20.46
CA ARG A 187 14.24 10.89 19.50
C ARG A 187 13.99 12.11 18.64
N LEU A 188 12.75 12.30 18.18
CA LEU A 188 12.38 13.42 17.33
C LEU A 188 12.45 14.74 18.11
N ALA A 189 11.92 14.77 19.34
CA ALA A 189 12.01 15.93 20.24
C ALA A 189 13.46 16.30 20.57
N GLU A 190 14.31 15.32 20.89
CA GLU A 190 15.70 15.58 21.31
C GLU A 190 16.65 15.94 20.17
N ARG A 191 16.45 15.38 18.98
CA ARG A 191 17.42 15.48 17.87
C ARG A 191 16.99 16.46 16.78
N TYR A 192 15.69 16.75 16.71
CA TYR A 192 15.08 17.48 15.60
C TYR A 192 13.97 18.44 16.08
N ASP A 193 13.98 18.85 17.35
CA ASP A 193 13.03 19.79 17.96
C ASP A 193 11.55 19.46 17.66
N GLY A 194 11.23 18.16 17.63
CA GLY A 194 9.86 17.68 17.43
C GLY A 194 9.33 17.83 16.00
N ASP A 195 10.18 18.15 15.02
CA ASP A 195 9.78 18.41 13.63
C ASP A 195 10.46 17.43 12.65
N PRO A 196 9.71 16.50 12.03
CA PRO A 196 10.24 15.55 11.05
C PRO A 196 10.91 16.19 9.83
N ARG A 197 10.54 17.43 9.48
CA ARG A 197 11.15 18.14 8.35
C ARG A 197 12.63 18.41 8.59
N ARG A 198 13.01 18.65 9.84
CA ARG A 198 14.40 18.94 10.24
C ARG A 198 15.34 17.75 10.12
N ILE A 199 14.81 16.54 9.98
CA ILE A 199 15.63 15.37 9.59
C ILE A 199 16.36 15.66 8.27
N PHE A 200 15.76 16.48 7.40
CA PHE A 200 16.26 16.81 6.07
C PHE A 200 16.97 18.17 6.00
N ASP A 201 17.19 18.84 7.13
CA ASP A 201 18.01 20.06 7.17
C ASP A 201 19.42 19.72 6.67
N ASP A 202 19.86 20.47 5.66
CA ASP A 202 21.10 20.29 4.91
C ASP A 202 21.28 18.91 4.26
N VAL A 203 20.21 18.12 4.10
CA VAL A 203 20.23 16.82 3.42
C VAL A 203 19.73 16.99 2.00
N ARG A 204 20.52 16.53 1.03
CA ARG A 204 20.18 16.57 -0.40
C ARG A 204 20.41 15.23 -1.11
N ASP A 205 20.70 14.18 -0.35
CA ASP A 205 20.99 12.86 -0.86
C ASP A 205 20.34 11.75 -0.01
N TYR A 206 20.14 10.60 -0.65
CA TYR A 206 19.46 9.47 -0.04
C TYR A 206 20.32 8.75 1.01
N GLU A 207 21.64 8.71 0.86
CA GLU A 207 22.54 8.00 1.77
C GLU A 207 22.53 8.68 3.15
N THR A 208 22.65 10.00 3.19
CA THR A 208 22.53 10.81 4.41
C THR A 208 21.14 10.64 5.04
N SER A 209 20.08 10.64 4.22
CA SER A 209 18.72 10.38 4.71
C SER A 209 18.61 9.01 5.37
N GLN A 210 19.18 7.97 4.77
CA GLN A 210 19.20 6.62 5.31
C GLN A 210 19.94 6.56 6.65
N GLN A 211 21.10 7.19 6.77
CA GLN A 211 21.87 7.26 8.02
C GLN A 211 21.09 7.92 9.16
N ARG A 212 20.30 8.98 8.85
CA ARG A 212 19.50 9.70 9.86
C ARG A 212 18.21 8.98 10.26
N ILE A 213 17.61 8.22 9.34
CA ILE A 213 16.25 7.67 9.50
C ILE A 213 16.26 6.18 9.84
N GLN A 214 17.02 5.37 9.11
CA GLN A 214 16.98 3.92 9.25
C GLN A 214 17.53 3.50 10.61
N ASN A 215 16.81 2.63 11.32
CA ASN A 215 17.30 2.06 12.56
C ASN A 215 18.51 1.14 12.30
N ASP A 216 19.63 1.43 12.94
CA ASP A 216 20.84 0.61 12.88
C ASP A 216 20.97 -0.39 14.04
N GLY A 217 20.03 -0.35 14.99
CA GLY A 217 20.05 -1.17 16.21
C GLY A 217 21.07 -0.73 17.26
N LYS A 218 21.83 0.35 17.01
CA LYS A 218 22.86 0.91 17.91
C LYS A 218 22.44 2.26 18.51
N GLY A 219 21.20 2.67 18.30
CA GLY A 219 20.62 3.90 18.85
C GLY A 219 20.46 5.03 17.83
N ASN A 220 20.96 4.86 16.61
CA ASN A 220 20.70 5.80 15.51
C ASN A 220 19.38 5.47 14.80
N GLY A 221 18.90 6.42 14.00
CA GLY A 221 17.62 6.31 13.31
C GLY A 221 16.42 6.22 14.25
N PHE A 222 15.31 5.72 13.72
CA PHE A 222 14.03 5.60 14.43
C PHE A 222 13.54 4.16 14.45
N LEU A 223 13.05 3.69 15.60
CA LEU A 223 12.55 2.33 15.74
C LEU A 223 11.46 2.01 14.72
N GLY A 224 11.58 0.87 14.05
CA GLY A 224 10.64 0.44 13.01
C GLY A 224 10.95 0.98 11.61
N PHE A 225 11.78 2.02 11.48
CA PHE A 225 12.20 2.51 10.16
C PHE A 225 13.25 1.59 9.53
N GLN A 226 12.87 0.99 8.41
CA GLN A 226 13.74 0.23 7.51
C GLN A 226 14.04 1.05 6.26
N GLU A 227 14.94 0.58 5.40
CA GLU A 227 15.35 1.26 4.16
C GLU A 227 14.17 1.70 3.28
N LYS A 228 13.15 0.85 3.08
CA LYS A 228 11.90 1.24 2.38
C LYS A 228 11.25 2.47 3.02
N MET A 229 11.20 2.50 4.34
CA MET A 229 10.51 3.53 5.11
C MET A 229 11.23 4.88 5.00
N THR A 230 12.55 4.88 4.80
CA THR A 230 13.33 6.06 4.44
C THR A 230 12.83 6.68 3.14
N SER A 231 12.73 5.88 2.06
CA SER A 231 12.16 6.37 0.80
C SER A 231 10.72 6.83 0.95
N MET A 232 9.94 6.15 1.79
CA MET A 232 8.52 6.43 1.98
C MET A 232 8.28 7.77 2.71
N ILE A 233 9.08 8.09 3.73
CA ILE A 233 8.96 9.37 4.42
C ILE A 233 9.46 10.53 3.55
N ILE A 234 10.53 10.34 2.77
CA ILE A 234 10.96 11.31 1.75
C ILE A 234 9.80 11.57 0.78
N TYR A 235 9.20 10.50 0.25
CA TYR A 235 8.09 10.58 -0.68
C TYR A 235 6.90 11.37 -0.11
N TYR A 236 6.41 11.04 1.09
CA TYR A 236 5.26 11.75 1.65
C TYR A 236 5.54 13.22 1.95
N LEU A 237 6.69 13.53 2.55
CA LEU A 237 7.02 14.91 2.89
C LEU A 237 7.27 15.75 1.63
N ALA A 238 7.93 15.20 0.61
CA ALA A 238 8.21 15.92 -0.61
C ALA A 238 6.97 16.09 -1.50
N ASP A 239 6.08 15.10 -1.57
CA ASP A 239 4.83 15.18 -2.34
C ASP A 239 3.86 16.24 -1.77
N ASP A 240 3.87 16.42 -0.44
CA ASP A 240 3.12 17.48 0.25
C ASP A 240 3.93 18.78 0.43
N GLU A 241 5.05 18.92 -0.28
CA GLU A 241 5.91 20.13 -0.31
C GLU A 241 6.44 20.57 1.08
N LEU A 242 6.52 19.64 2.04
CA LEU A 242 7.05 19.86 3.39
C LEU A 242 8.58 19.87 3.46
N ILE A 243 9.23 19.29 2.45
CA ILE A 243 10.69 19.32 2.24
C ILE A 243 10.99 19.59 0.77
N GLU A 244 12.18 20.13 0.50
CA GLU A 244 12.65 20.29 -0.88
C GLU A 244 12.86 18.91 -1.53
N PRO A 245 12.28 18.65 -2.72
CA PRO A 245 12.45 17.37 -3.39
C PRO A 245 13.88 17.19 -3.89
N PHE A 246 14.39 15.96 -3.79
CA PHE A 246 15.66 15.54 -4.37
C PHE A 246 15.51 14.13 -4.97
N ASN A 247 16.53 13.65 -5.69
CA ASN A 247 16.47 12.31 -6.27
C ASN A 247 16.70 11.23 -5.21
N PHE A 248 15.78 10.26 -5.12
CA PHE A 248 15.86 9.13 -4.21
C PHE A 248 15.30 7.85 -4.88
N PRO A 249 15.75 6.65 -4.47
CA PRO A 249 15.14 5.40 -4.90
C PRO A 249 13.71 5.29 -4.33
N ILE A 250 12.74 4.97 -5.18
CA ILE A 250 11.35 4.82 -4.75
C ILE A 250 11.20 3.75 -3.64
N PRO A 251 10.13 3.81 -2.82
CA PRO A 251 9.87 2.80 -1.80
C PRO A 251 9.57 1.44 -2.45
N VAL A 252 10.56 0.56 -2.53
CA VAL A 252 10.35 -0.80 -3.07
C VAL A 252 9.70 -1.68 -2.02
N ASP A 253 8.50 -2.16 -2.35
CA ASP A 253 7.74 -3.15 -1.60
C ASP A 253 7.05 -4.15 -2.53
N LEU A 254 6.07 -4.90 -2.00
CA LEU A 254 5.36 -5.89 -2.79
C LEU A 254 4.72 -5.30 -4.06
N HIS A 255 4.29 -4.03 -4.04
CA HIS A 255 3.60 -3.40 -5.17
C HIS A 255 4.57 -3.25 -6.34
N VAL A 256 5.76 -2.71 -6.04
CA VAL A 256 6.85 -2.55 -6.99
C VAL A 256 7.37 -3.90 -7.47
N MET A 257 7.58 -4.84 -6.54
CA MET A 257 8.02 -6.20 -6.87
C MET A 257 7.02 -6.90 -7.77
N ARG A 258 5.71 -6.82 -7.48
CA ARG A 258 4.66 -7.42 -8.30
C ARG A 258 4.68 -6.91 -9.72
N VAL A 259 4.74 -5.59 -9.92
CA VAL A 259 4.80 -5.00 -11.27
C VAL A 259 6.07 -5.44 -12.00
N SER A 260 7.22 -5.40 -11.31
CA SER A 260 8.53 -5.71 -11.89
C SER A 260 8.65 -7.16 -12.33
N ILE A 261 8.29 -8.09 -11.45
CA ILE A 261 8.40 -9.53 -11.70
C ILE A 261 7.35 -9.96 -12.72
N ALA A 262 6.10 -9.49 -12.59
CA ALA A 262 5.04 -9.87 -13.53
C ALA A 262 5.36 -9.44 -14.97
N ASN A 263 6.06 -8.30 -15.15
CA ASN A 263 6.47 -7.81 -16.46
C ASN A 263 7.88 -8.25 -16.88
N LYS A 264 8.55 -9.13 -16.12
CA LYS A 264 9.92 -9.60 -16.38
C LYS A 264 10.95 -8.49 -16.56
N MET A 265 10.74 -7.36 -15.88
CA MET A 265 11.76 -6.33 -15.73
C MET A 265 12.95 -6.87 -14.93
N VAL A 266 12.64 -7.78 -14.00
CA VAL A 266 13.60 -8.59 -13.26
C VAL A 266 13.22 -10.06 -13.41
N GLN A 267 14.22 -10.93 -13.55
CA GLN A 267 14.07 -12.36 -13.80
C GLN A 267 14.95 -13.16 -12.83
N PHE A 268 14.56 -14.42 -12.63
CA PHE A 268 15.19 -15.36 -11.70
C PHE A 268 15.39 -16.69 -12.42
N PRO A 269 16.37 -16.78 -13.35
CA PRO A 269 16.49 -17.91 -14.28
C PRO A 269 16.66 -19.26 -13.59
N ASP A 270 17.31 -19.27 -12.43
CA ASP A 270 17.65 -20.48 -11.67
C ASP A 270 16.69 -20.71 -10.49
N ALA A 271 15.61 -19.93 -10.37
CA ALA A 271 14.67 -20.03 -9.25
C ALA A 271 13.46 -20.90 -9.62
N PRO A 272 13.27 -22.07 -9.00
CA PRO A 272 12.06 -22.86 -9.19
C PRO A 272 10.80 -22.09 -8.79
N PHE A 273 9.65 -22.46 -9.37
CA PHE A 273 8.37 -21.97 -8.87
C PHE A 273 8.19 -22.30 -7.38
N GLY A 274 7.61 -21.36 -6.63
CA GLY A 274 7.50 -21.47 -5.17
C GLY A 274 8.66 -20.86 -4.38
N THR A 275 9.77 -20.50 -5.03
CA THR A 275 10.87 -19.76 -4.39
C THR A 275 10.39 -18.41 -3.86
N ASN A 276 10.74 -18.10 -2.61
CA ASN A 276 10.47 -16.78 -2.05
C ASN A 276 11.41 -15.72 -2.68
N LEU A 277 10.84 -14.85 -3.51
CA LEU A 277 11.53 -13.76 -4.19
C LEU A 277 11.61 -12.48 -3.34
N PHE A 278 10.95 -12.44 -2.17
CA PHE A 278 11.00 -11.32 -1.22
C PHE A 278 12.29 -11.38 -0.39
N THR A 279 13.41 -11.10 -1.05
CA THR A 279 14.75 -11.10 -0.44
C THR A 279 15.33 -9.68 -0.40
N LYS A 280 16.36 -9.48 0.42
CA LYS A 280 17.04 -8.17 0.52
C LYS A 280 17.71 -7.82 -0.82
N GLU A 281 18.26 -8.82 -1.49
CA GLU A 281 18.95 -8.72 -2.77
C GLU A 281 17.99 -8.30 -3.88
N THR A 282 16.79 -8.88 -3.92
CA THR A 282 15.74 -8.45 -4.86
C THR A 282 15.30 -7.01 -4.61
N LEU A 283 15.08 -6.64 -3.35
CA LEU A 283 14.68 -5.28 -2.99
C LEU A 283 15.77 -4.26 -3.39
N ALA A 284 17.04 -4.55 -3.11
CA ALA A 284 18.16 -3.69 -3.48
C ALA A 284 18.31 -3.56 -5.01
N THR A 285 18.19 -4.66 -5.74
CA THR A 285 18.24 -4.68 -7.22
C THR A 285 17.15 -3.80 -7.81
N LEU A 286 15.92 -3.90 -7.29
CA LEU A 286 14.81 -3.07 -7.76
C LEU A 286 15.01 -1.59 -7.39
N ARG A 287 15.53 -1.27 -6.20
CA ARG A 287 15.83 0.14 -5.86
C ARG A 287 16.81 0.75 -6.86
N GLN A 288 17.85 0.02 -7.22
CA GLN A 288 18.82 0.46 -8.24
C GLN A 288 18.18 0.59 -9.62
N LEU A 289 17.35 -0.37 -10.04
CA LEU A 289 16.65 -0.30 -11.33
C LEU A 289 15.79 0.96 -11.43
N TYR A 290 14.92 1.21 -10.44
CA TYR A 290 14.01 2.35 -10.47
C TYR A 290 14.74 3.69 -10.30
N TYR A 291 15.77 3.75 -9.45
CA TYR A 291 16.61 4.94 -9.33
C TYR A 291 17.32 5.26 -10.65
N ARG A 292 17.92 4.25 -11.29
CA ARG A 292 18.59 4.37 -12.58
C ARG A 292 17.62 4.87 -13.66
N TYR A 293 16.42 4.28 -13.73
CA TYR A 293 15.38 4.75 -14.66
C TYR A 293 15.05 6.23 -14.43
N ALA A 294 14.80 6.63 -13.18
CA ALA A 294 14.47 8.02 -12.84
C ALA A 294 15.58 9.00 -13.27
N VAL A 295 16.85 8.66 -12.99
CA VAL A 295 17.99 9.49 -13.35
C VAL A 295 18.21 9.55 -14.87
N GLU A 296 18.24 8.40 -15.55
CA GLU A 296 18.55 8.34 -16.99
C GLU A 296 17.42 8.91 -17.87
N ARG A 297 16.16 8.84 -17.42
CA ARG A 297 15.00 9.40 -18.13
C ARG A 297 14.61 10.80 -17.66
N GLY A 298 15.25 11.32 -16.61
CA GLY A 298 14.87 12.61 -16.01
C GLY A 298 13.45 12.61 -15.42
N VAL A 299 12.98 11.45 -14.95
CA VAL A 299 11.63 11.28 -14.40
C VAL A 299 11.64 11.63 -12.91
N ASN A 300 10.63 12.40 -12.47
CA ASN A 300 10.43 12.72 -11.07
C ASN A 300 10.11 11.44 -10.26
N PRO A 301 10.93 11.06 -9.24
CA PRO A 301 10.70 9.86 -8.43
C PRO A 301 9.35 9.82 -7.70
N LEU A 302 8.76 10.96 -7.34
CA LEU A 302 7.43 11.04 -6.73
C LEU A 302 6.37 10.49 -7.68
N ARG A 303 6.40 10.96 -8.94
CA ARG A 303 5.46 10.52 -9.98
C ARG A 303 5.64 9.06 -10.35
N LEU A 304 6.90 8.59 -10.38
CA LEU A 304 7.22 7.19 -10.59
C LEU A 304 6.68 6.30 -9.46
N CYS A 305 6.78 6.75 -8.21
CA CYS A 305 6.20 6.06 -7.06
C CYS A 305 4.68 5.92 -7.21
N ASP A 306 3.98 7.02 -7.53
CA ASP A 306 2.53 7.02 -7.76
C ASP A 306 2.12 6.05 -8.86
N ALA A 307 2.75 6.16 -10.04
CA ALA A 307 2.38 5.40 -11.22
C ALA A 307 2.46 3.88 -10.97
N VAL A 308 3.54 3.42 -10.34
CA VAL A 308 3.77 2.00 -10.06
C VAL A 308 2.87 1.52 -8.93
N TRP A 309 2.75 2.29 -7.86
CA TRP A 309 1.96 1.89 -6.69
C TRP A 309 0.47 1.81 -7.03
N LEU A 310 -0.07 2.83 -7.70
CA LEU A 310 -1.47 2.91 -8.09
C LEU A 310 -1.85 1.78 -9.05
N LEU A 311 -1.02 1.50 -10.07
CA LEU A 311 -1.25 0.37 -10.97
C LEU A 311 -1.31 -0.95 -10.19
N SER A 312 -0.33 -1.14 -9.31
CA SER A 312 -0.20 -2.40 -8.59
C SER A 312 -1.36 -2.63 -7.62
N GLU A 313 -1.82 -1.60 -6.91
CA GLU A 313 -2.94 -1.71 -5.97
C GLU A 313 -4.29 -1.81 -6.70
N SER A 314 -4.53 -0.95 -7.69
CA SER A 314 -5.85 -0.84 -8.33
C SER A 314 -6.12 -1.86 -9.43
N SER A 315 -5.07 -2.38 -10.07
CA SER A 315 -5.16 -3.38 -11.13
C SER A 315 -4.53 -4.70 -10.71
N CYS A 316 -3.22 -4.74 -10.46
CA CYS A 316 -2.54 -6.02 -10.21
C CYS A 316 -3.08 -6.75 -8.97
N GLY A 317 -3.43 -6.03 -7.91
CA GLY A 317 -4.04 -6.60 -6.70
C GLY A 317 -5.44 -7.20 -6.91
N ARG A 318 -6.13 -6.81 -7.99
CA ARG A 318 -7.49 -7.24 -8.34
C ARG A 318 -7.54 -8.30 -9.45
N HIS A 319 -6.40 -8.58 -10.10
CA HIS A 319 -6.32 -9.62 -11.11
C HIS A 319 -6.75 -10.98 -10.53
N PRO A 320 -7.62 -11.76 -11.20
CA PRO A 320 -8.08 -13.05 -10.71
C PRO A 320 -6.96 -14.00 -10.29
N GLY A 321 -5.90 -14.11 -11.12
CA GLY A 321 -4.74 -14.98 -10.82
C GLY A 321 -3.87 -14.51 -9.65
N ASN A 322 -4.03 -13.27 -9.19
CA ASN A 322 -3.29 -12.73 -8.05
C ASN A 322 -4.07 -12.90 -6.74
N THR A 323 -5.33 -13.35 -6.81
CA THR A 323 -6.20 -13.53 -5.66
C THR A 323 -5.79 -14.76 -4.84
N THR A 324 -5.96 -14.65 -3.52
CA THR A 324 -5.67 -15.72 -2.55
C THR A 324 -6.90 -16.14 -1.78
N ILE A 325 -6.98 -17.42 -1.46
CA ILE A 325 -7.95 -17.97 -0.53
C ILE A 325 -7.24 -18.24 0.80
N GLU A 326 -7.89 -17.86 1.89
CA GLU A 326 -7.52 -18.21 3.26
C GLU A 326 -8.37 -19.42 3.69
N PRO A 327 -7.89 -20.66 3.54
CA PRO A 327 -8.71 -21.85 3.80
C PRO A 327 -9.15 -21.93 5.27
N LEU A 328 -8.31 -21.44 6.19
CA LEU A 328 -8.60 -21.40 7.63
C LEU A 328 -9.45 -20.19 8.04
N ARG A 329 -9.94 -19.36 7.10
CA ARG A 329 -10.77 -18.17 7.34
C ARG A 329 -10.10 -17.10 8.25
N ARG A 330 -10.77 -15.95 8.37
CA ARG A 330 -10.24 -14.76 9.07
C ARG A 330 -9.95 -14.98 10.56
N GLN A 331 -10.68 -15.88 11.22
CA GLN A 331 -10.58 -16.12 12.67
C GLN A 331 -9.26 -16.80 13.08
N HIS A 332 -8.57 -17.44 12.13
CA HIS A 332 -7.28 -18.11 12.36
C HIS A 332 -6.10 -17.37 11.71
N ARG A 333 -6.25 -16.06 11.47
CA ARG A 333 -5.15 -15.23 10.98
C ARG A 333 -4.07 -15.06 12.04
N ASN A 334 -2.83 -15.31 11.64
CA ASN A 334 -1.60 -15.10 12.39
C ASN A 334 -0.55 -14.44 11.46
N GLY A 335 -0.94 -13.30 10.88
CA GLY A 335 -0.07 -12.49 10.03
C GLY A 335 0.71 -13.31 9.00
N ARG A 336 2.05 -13.15 9.00
CA ARG A 336 2.95 -13.81 8.06
C ARG A 336 2.91 -15.34 8.10
N SER A 337 2.42 -15.97 9.16
CA SER A 337 2.32 -17.44 9.22
C SER A 337 1.00 -17.99 8.68
N THR A 338 0.05 -17.14 8.30
CA THR A 338 -1.23 -17.65 7.76
C THR A 338 -1.05 -18.24 6.37
N TYR A 339 -1.62 -19.43 6.20
CA TYR A 339 -1.56 -20.22 4.98
C TYR A 339 -2.51 -19.66 3.92
N LEU A 340 -2.02 -19.52 2.68
CA LEU A 340 -2.80 -19.08 1.53
C LEU A 340 -2.65 -20.06 0.38
N ILE A 341 -3.74 -20.25 -0.35
CA ILE A 341 -3.72 -20.94 -1.63
C ILE A 341 -4.10 -19.96 -2.75
N PRO A 342 -3.49 -20.08 -3.95
CA PRO A 342 -3.95 -19.36 -5.13
C PRO A 342 -5.42 -19.67 -5.42
N LYS A 343 -6.21 -18.66 -5.78
CA LYS A 343 -7.54 -18.91 -6.35
C LYS A 343 -7.36 -19.50 -7.75
N VAL A 344 -8.10 -20.55 -8.08
CA VAL A 344 -8.12 -21.14 -9.43
C VAL A 344 -8.68 -20.11 -10.43
N VAL A 345 -7.96 -19.92 -11.53
CA VAL A 345 -8.36 -19.01 -12.60
C VAL A 345 -9.31 -19.75 -13.56
N ASP A 346 -10.57 -19.31 -13.61
CA ASP A 346 -11.59 -19.80 -14.54
C ASP A 346 -12.14 -18.63 -15.36
N GLU A 347 -11.90 -18.66 -16.67
CA GLU A 347 -12.34 -17.63 -17.61
C GLU A 347 -13.86 -17.62 -17.85
N ARG A 348 -14.57 -18.66 -17.40
CA ARG A 348 -16.03 -18.78 -17.48
C ARG A 348 -16.71 -18.21 -16.24
N ASP A 349 -15.97 -17.99 -15.16
CA ASP A 349 -16.48 -17.37 -13.92
C ASP A 349 -16.79 -15.88 -14.19
N PRO A 350 -18.07 -15.45 -14.17
CA PRO A 350 -18.44 -14.06 -14.47
C PRO A 350 -17.77 -13.05 -13.54
N ALA A 351 -17.54 -13.41 -12.28
CA ALA A 351 -16.89 -12.53 -11.32
C ALA A 351 -15.40 -12.34 -11.66
N GLN A 352 -14.71 -13.39 -12.13
CA GLN A 352 -13.32 -13.27 -12.58
C GLN A 352 -13.21 -12.49 -13.89
N ARG A 353 -14.15 -12.69 -14.82
CA ARG A 353 -14.21 -11.89 -16.06
C ARG A 353 -14.39 -10.40 -15.76
N LYS A 354 -15.33 -10.06 -14.88
CA LYS A 354 -15.53 -8.67 -14.42
C LYS A 354 -14.26 -8.12 -13.76
N ALA A 355 -13.67 -8.87 -12.83
CA ALA A 355 -12.43 -8.44 -12.17
C ALA A 355 -11.28 -8.22 -13.16
N TYR A 356 -11.14 -9.06 -14.19
CA TYR A 356 -10.16 -8.87 -15.26
C TYR A 356 -10.45 -7.62 -16.10
N ALA A 357 -11.71 -7.42 -16.50
CA ALA A 357 -12.14 -6.27 -17.29
C ALA A 357 -11.90 -4.93 -16.57
N GLU A 358 -12.05 -4.91 -15.24
CA GLU A 358 -11.78 -3.74 -14.40
C GLU A 358 -10.29 -3.59 -14.03
N SER A 359 -9.42 -4.56 -14.29
CA SER A 359 -8.01 -4.51 -13.87
C SER A 359 -7.04 -4.58 -15.04
N CYS A 360 -6.95 -5.73 -15.69
CA CYS A 360 -5.98 -6.01 -16.72
C CYS A 360 -6.37 -5.45 -18.09
N ALA A 361 -7.66 -5.47 -18.45
CA ALA A 361 -8.10 -4.95 -19.74
C ALA A 361 -7.88 -3.43 -19.89
N VAL A 362 -7.76 -2.73 -18.75
CA VAL A 362 -7.46 -1.28 -18.68
C VAL A 362 -5.98 -1.00 -18.37
N CYS A 363 -5.12 -2.01 -18.31
CA CYS A 363 -3.72 -1.86 -17.90
C CYS A 363 -2.83 -1.52 -19.11
N PRO A 364 -2.05 -0.42 -19.07
CA PRO A 364 -1.20 0.02 -20.18
C PRO A 364 -0.04 -0.94 -20.52
N VAL A 365 0.34 -1.82 -19.58
CA VAL A 365 1.46 -2.77 -19.73
C VAL A 365 1.00 -4.22 -19.69
N GLN A 366 -0.26 -4.49 -20.02
CA GLN A 366 -0.77 -5.86 -19.96
C GLN A 366 -0.07 -6.82 -20.94
N GLU A 367 0.42 -6.32 -22.07
CA GLU A 367 1.04 -7.15 -23.12
C GLU A 367 2.38 -7.74 -22.69
N THR A 368 3.10 -7.04 -21.81
CA THR A 368 4.39 -7.48 -21.25
C THR A 368 4.24 -8.31 -19.98
N CYS A 369 3.04 -8.45 -19.44
CA CYS A 369 2.81 -9.11 -18.16
C CYS A 369 2.59 -10.64 -18.35
N GLU A 370 3.53 -11.44 -17.86
CA GLU A 370 3.66 -12.88 -18.07
C GLU A 370 3.33 -13.75 -16.84
N TYR A 371 3.45 -13.21 -15.61
CA TYR A 371 3.29 -14.02 -14.39
C TYR A 371 2.15 -13.56 -13.47
N ASN A 372 1.53 -14.54 -12.79
CA ASN A 372 0.65 -14.28 -11.66
C ASN A 372 1.48 -14.10 -10.39
N ILE A 373 1.43 -12.90 -9.82
CA ILE A 373 2.15 -12.53 -8.59
C ILE A 373 1.14 -12.10 -7.52
N PRO A 374 1.21 -12.60 -6.29
CA PRO A 374 0.09 -12.46 -5.35
C PRO A 374 -0.25 -11.02 -4.95
N GLY A 375 -1.55 -10.80 -4.74
CA GLY A 375 -2.11 -9.51 -4.32
C GLY A 375 -1.84 -9.15 -2.86
N THR A 376 -1.86 -10.15 -1.97
CA THR A 376 -2.18 -10.02 -0.54
C THR A 376 -1.05 -10.43 0.42
N GLN A 377 0.13 -10.79 -0.10
CA GLN A 377 1.21 -11.36 0.71
C GLN A 377 1.75 -10.44 1.82
N TYR A 378 1.42 -9.14 1.79
CA TYR A 378 1.71 -8.21 2.89
C TYR A 378 1.07 -8.61 4.22
N TYR A 379 -0.11 -9.24 4.15
CA TYR A 379 -0.95 -9.51 5.31
C TYR A 379 -0.78 -10.93 5.81
N VAL A 380 -0.41 -11.83 4.90
CA VAL A 380 -0.52 -13.26 5.11
C VAL A 380 0.51 -14.04 4.29
N GLY A 381 1.29 -14.92 4.93
CA GLY A 381 2.19 -15.88 4.27
C GLY A 381 3.63 -15.41 4.03
N GLY A 382 3.91 -14.10 4.03
CA GLY A 382 5.26 -13.50 4.09
C GLY A 382 6.21 -13.73 2.88
N ASN A 383 5.93 -14.71 2.04
CA ASN A 383 6.69 -15.02 0.83
C ASN A 383 6.19 -14.19 -0.35
N LEU A 384 7.00 -14.00 -1.40
CA LEU A 384 6.57 -13.54 -2.73
C LEU A 384 6.95 -14.61 -3.75
N ILE A 385 5.97 -15.25 -4.40
CA ILE A 385 6.22 -16.40 -5.28
C ILE A 385 5.55 -16.19 -6.63
N ILE A 386 6.16 -16.70 -7.70
CA ILE A 386 5.49 -16.82 -9.00
C ILE A 386 4.50 -17.99 -8.92
N ARG A 387 3.22 -17.73 -9.24
CA ARG A 387 2.13 -18.73 -9.19
C ARG A 387 1.85 -19.42 -10.52
N GLY A 388 2.75 -19.24 -11.47
CA GLY A 388 2.60 -19.68 -12.86
C GLY A 388 2.24 -18.53 -13.79
N GLU A 389 2.06 -18.90 -15.05
CA GLU A 389 1.82 -17.98 -16.15
C GLU A 389 0.46 -17.29 -16.04
N ARG A 390 0.43 -16.03 -16.46
CA ARG A 390 -0.77 -15.22 -16.51
C ARG A 390 -1.68 -15.70 -17.64
N ARG A 391 -2.94 -15.99 -17.31
CA ARG A 391 -3.99 -16.22 -18.30
C ARG A 391 -4.62 -14.90 -18.71
N ARG A 392 -4.78 -14.69 -20.02
CA ARG A 392 -5.49 -13.52 -20.57
C ARG A 392 -6.93 -13.90 -20.85
N PHE A 393 -7.84 -12.98 -20.57
CA PHE A 393 -9.25 -13.19 -20.79
C PHE A 393 -9.66 -12.34 -21.99
N ASP A 394 -10.45 -12.92 -22.90
CA ASP A 394 -11.06 -12.17 -23.98
C ASP A 394 -12.27 -11.40 -23.44
N VAL A 395 -12.01 -10.20 -22.90
CA VAL A 395 -13.01 -9.28 -22.33
C VAL A 395 -12.71 -7.85 -22.74
N ARG A 396 -13.77 -7.07 -22.98
CA ARG A 396 -13.65 -5.63 -23.21
C ARG A 396 -13.35 -4.89 -21.91
N PRO A 397 -12.57 -3.79 -21.95
CA PRO A 397 -12.37 -2.94 -20.79
C PRO A 397 -13.70 -2.34 -20.31
N ILE A 398 -13.92 -2.30 -18.99
CA ILE A 398 -15.05 -1.59 -18.40
C ILE A 398 -14.53 -0.27 -17.85
N ASP A 399 -14.96 0.84 -18.46
CA ASP A 399 -14.83 2.16 -17.84
C ASP A 399 -15.99 2.33 -16.85
N SER A 400 -15.68 2.44 -15.57
CA SER A 400 -16.70 2.49 -14.51
C SER A 400 -17.53 3.79 -14.51
N SER A 401 -17.41 4.64 -15.53
CA SER A 401 -18.23 5.83 -15.72
C SER A 401 -19.46 5.66 -16.62
N SER A 402 -19.66 4.53 -17.31
CA SER A 402 -20.80 4.42 -18.26
C SER A 402 -21.62 3.14 -18.31
N ASP A 403 -21.22 2.00 -17.76
CA ASP A 403 -21.94 0.73 -17.99
C ASP A 403 -22.23 -0.07 -16.73
N ALA A 404 -23.13 0.44 -15.88
CA ALA A 404 -23.74 -0.33 -14.79
C ALA A 404 -24.95 -1.18 -15.25
N THR A 405 -25.31 -1.17 -16.54
CA THR A 405 -26.55 -1.78 -17.06
C THR A 405 -26.39 -2.89 -18.10
N LEU A 406 -25.20 -3.49 -18.24
CA LEU A 406 -25.01 -4.64 -19.14
C LEU A 406 -24.37 -5.83 -18.42
N PHE A 407 -25.10 -6.43 -17.49
CA PHE A 407 -25.00 -7.84 -17.12
C PHE A 407 -26.36 -8.38 -16.68
#